data_AF-A0AAE4JUH7-F1
#
_entry.id   AF-A0AAE4JUH7-F1
#
_cell.length_a   1.000
_cell.length_b   1.000
_cell.length_c   1.000
_cell.angle_alpha   90.00
_cell.angle_beta   90.00
_cell.angle_gamma   90.00
#
_symmetry.space_group_name_H-M   'P 1'
#
loop_
_entity.id
_entity.type
_entity.pdbx_description
1 polymer ?
#
loop_
_entity_poly.entity_id
_entity_poly.type
_entity_poly.pdbx_seq_one_letter_code
_entity_poly.pdbx_strand_id
1 'polypeptide(L)' 'MARIRKNISLDEEVFEKAQIKCEKMFSGNFSMYLTYLINKDTENIEIKKDVENKESEKAMDREVKTEIDNILNL' A
#
# COMPACT_ATOMS: atom_id res chain seq x y z
N MET A 1 5.59 -5.42 9.44
CA MET A 1 4.57 -4.50 8.91
C MET A 1 3.93 -5.15 7.70
N ALA A 2 2.61 -5.06 7.56
CA ALA A 2 1.92 -5.57 6.37
C ALA A 2 2.31 -4.72 5.14
N ARG A 3 2.52 -5.37 3.98
CA ARG A 3 2.73 -4.66 2.71
C ARG A 3 1.38 -4.20 2.18
N ILE A 4 1.28 -2.93 1.78
CA ILE A 4 0.07 -2.36 1.18
C ILE A 4 0.32 -2.14 -0.31
N ARG A 5 -0.64 -2.53 -1.16
CA ARG A 5 -0.62 -2.23 -2.60
C ARG A 5 -1.41 -0.95 -2.86
N LYS A 6 -0.83 -0.01 -3.60
CA LYS A 6 -1.48 1.23 -4.05
C LYS A 6 -1.16 1.45 -5.52
N ASN A 7 -2.12 2.02 -6.25
CA ASN A 7 -1.94 2.50 -7.61
C ASN A 7 -1.75 4.02 -7.56
N ILE A 8 -0.89 4.57 -8.41
CA ILE A 8 -0.63 6.01 -8.52
C ILE A 8 -0.62 6.41 -9.99
N SER A 9 -1.04 7.64 -10.27
CA SER A 9 -0.84 8.29 -11.57
C SER A 9 0.42 9.13 -11.52
N LEU A 10 1.20 9.11 -12.60
CA LEU A 10 2.45 9.86 -12.74
C LEU A 10 2.47 10.53 -14.11
N ASP A 11 3.12 11.68 -14.21
CA ASP A 11 3.45 12.28 -15.49
C ASP A 11 4.39 11.35 -16.28
N GLU A 12 4.12 11.21 -17.58
CA GLU A 12 4.84 10.27 -18.45
C GLU A 12 6.35 10.52 -18.44
N GLU A 13 6.77 11.79 -18.57
CA GLU A 13 8.20 12.14 -18.53
C GLU A 13 8.87 11.79 -17.18
N VAL A 14 8.13 11.87 -16.08
CA VAL A 14 8.64 11.52 -14.75
C VAL A 14 8.80 10.01 -14.65
N PHE A 15 7.81 9.26 -15.14
CA PHE A 15 7.84 7.80 -15.18
C PHE A 15 9.02 7.28 -16.00
N GLU A 16 9.26 7.79 -17.20
CA GLU A 16 10.38 7.36 -18.05
C GLU A 16 11.75 7.57 -17.37
N LYS A 17 11.96 8.75 -16.79
CA LYS A 17 13.20 9.07 -16.05
C LYS A 17 13.37 8.15 -14.83
N ALA A 18 12.29 7.86 -14.13
CA ALA A 18 12.28 6.96 -12.99
C ALA A 18 12.59 5.51 -13.41
N GLN A 19 12.05 5.04 -14.55
CA GLN A 19 12.28 3.70 -15.06
C GLN A 19 13.76 3.46 -15.40
N ILE A 20 14.44 4.43 -16.05
CA ILE A 20 15.88 4.34 -16.35
C ILE A 20 16.71 4.21 -15.07
N LYS A 21 16.40 5.00 -14.03
CA LYS A 21 17.11 4.94 -12.74
C LYS A 21 16.81 3.64 -11.99
N CYS A 22 15.55 3.22 -12.01
CA CYS A 22 15.09 1.97 -11.42
C CYS A 22 15.81 0.76 -12.02
N GLU A 23 16.00 0.72 -13.34
CA GLU A 23 16.73 -0.35 -14.00
C GLU A 23 18.17 -0.48 -13.49
N LYS A 24 18.86 0.67 -13.35
CA LYS A 24 20.26 0.71 -12.90
C LYS A 24 20.45 0.37 -11.42
N MET A 25 19.52 0.77 -10.56
CA MET A 25 19.68 0.68 -9.09
C MET A 25 18.97 -0.54 -8.48
N PHE A 26 17.89 -1.00 -9.10
CA PHE A 26 16.99 -2.01 -8.53
C PHE A 26 16.58 -3.08 -9.55
N SER A 27 17.32 -3.23 -10.66
CA SER A 27 17.07 -4.23 -11.70
C SER A 27 15.61 -4.23 -12.20
N GLY A 28 15.05 -3.03 -12.38
CA GLY A 28 13.71 -2.83 -12.92
C GLY A 28 12.58 -2.92 -11.87
N ASN A 29 12.89 -3.14 -10.59
CA ASN A 29 11.87 -3.19 -9.55
C ASN A 29 11.40 -1.79 -9.12
N PHE A 30 10.36 -1.30 -9.79
CA PHE A 30 9.82 0.05 -9.58
C PHE A 30 9.28 0.27 -8.16
N SER A 31 8.68 -0.75 -7.55
CA SER A 31 8.17 -0.65 -6.18
C SER A 31 9.29 -0.43 -5.16
N MET A 32 10.43 -1.10 -5.34
CA MET A 32 11.62 -0.90 -4.49
C MET A 32 12.20 0.50 -4.70
N TYR A 33 12.26 0.97 -5.94
CA TYR A 33 12.73 2.32 -6.27
C TYR A 33 11.87 3.39 -5.60
N LEU A 34 10.54 3.30 -5.71
CA LEU A 34 9.61 4.21 -5.03
C LEU A 34 9.76 4.16 -3.51
N THR A 35 9.88 2.95 -2.94
CA THR A 35 10.08 2.78 -1.50
C THR A 35 11.37 3.47 -1.03
N TYR A 36 12.46 3.32 -1.79
CA TYR A 36 13.73 4.00 -1.52
C TYR A 36 13.58 5.53 -1.54
N LEU A 37 12.93 6.07 -2.58
CA LEU A 37 12.71 7.50 -2.71
C LEU A 37 11.88 8.07 -1.56
N ILE A 38 10.77 7.40 -1.23
CA ILE A 38 9.90 7.80 -0.12
C ILE A 38 10.70 7.80 1.18
N ASN A 39 11.42 6.71 1.50
CA ASN A 39 12.20 6.62 2.73
C ASN A 39 13.26 7.73 2.84
N LYS A 40 13.92 8.07 1.72
CA LYS A 40 14.91 9.15 1.66
C LYS A 40 14.28 10.52 1.89
N ASP A 41 13.09 10.75 1.34
CA ASP A 41 12.34 12.00 1.50
C ASP A 41 11.79 12.14 2.93
N THR A 42 11.36 11.03 3.54
CA THR A 42 10.73 11.00 4.86
C THR A 42 11.72 10.77 6.03
N GLU A 43 13.03 10.72 5.79
CA GLU A 43 14.05 10.33 6.78
C GLU A 43 13.98 11.16 8.07
N ASN A 44 13.54 12.43 7.98
CA ASN A 44 13.43 13.35 9.11
C ASN A 44 11.98 13.63 9.56
N ILE A 45 11.02 12.81 9.14
CA ILE A 45 9.60 12.98 9.50
C ILE A 45 9.27 12.09 10.69
N GLU A 46 8.97 12.70 11.84
CA GLU A 46 8.47 11.98 13.01
C GLU A 46 7.00 11.58 12.79
N ILE A 47 6.76 10.28 12.57
CA ILE A 47 5.40 9.74 12.52
C ILE A 47 4.92 9.50 13.95
N LYS A 48 4.01 10.37 14.44
CA LYS A 48 3.23 10.07 15.65
C LYS A 48 2.40 8.82 15.37
N LYS A 49 2.67 7.74 16.11
CA LYS A 49 1.86 6.52 16.07
C LYS A 49 0.54 6.80 16.78
N ASP A 50 -0.36 7.51 16.12
CA ASP A 50 -1.72 7.62 16.61
C ASP A 50 -2.36 6.23 16.51
N VAL A 51 -2.75 5.73 17.67
CA VAL A 51 -3.36 4.41 17.89
C VAL A 51 -4.80 4.48 17.39
N GLU A 52 -5.04 4.57 16.09
CA GLU A 52 -6.43 4.63 15.57
C GLU A 52 -6.54 4.04 14.16
N ASN A 53 -6.75 2.72 14.13
CA ASN A 53 -7.67 2.04 13.19
C ASN A 53 -7.67 0.54 13.49
N LYS A 54 -8.26 0.16 14.63
CA LYS A 54 -8.63 -1.23 14.95
C LYS A 54 -10.14 -1.48 14.88
N GLU A 55 -10.93 -0.52 14.37
CA GLU A 55 -12.39 -0.62 14.37
C GLU A 55 -12.99 -1.10 13.03
N SER A 56 -12.26 -1.05 11.92
CA SER A 56 -12.79 -1.48 10.61
C SER A 56 -12.79 -2.99 10.37
N GLU A 57 -12.00 -3.79 11.11
CA GLU A 57 -11.98 -5.26 10.93
C GLU A 57 -13.17 -5.99 11.61
N LYS A 58 -13.79 -5.42 12.65
CA LYS A 58 -14.89 -6.10 13.36
C LYS A 58 -16.26 -5.97 12.68
N ALA A 59 -16.44 -4.98 11.79
CA ALA A 59 -17.72 -4.77 11.11
C ALA A 59 -17.89 -5.70 9.89
N MET A 60 -16.87 -5.81 9.03
CA MET A 60 -16.91 -6.71 7.86
C MET A 60 -17.08 -8.19 8.25
N ASP A 61 -16.45 -8.63 9.34
CA ASP A 61 -16.47 -10.03 9.75
C ASP A 61 -17.83 -10.48 10.32
N ARG A 62 -18.69 -9.54 10.74
CA ARG A 62 -20.08 -9.81 11.15
C ARG A 62 -21.02 -9.88 9.95
N GLU A 63 -20.90 -8.99 8.98
CA GLU A 63 -21.77 -9.00 7.79
C GLU A 63 -21.57 -10.27 6.96
N VAL A 64 -20.31 -10.67 6.73
CA VAL A 64 -20.00 -11.88 5.96
C VAL A 64 -20.48 -13.16 6.65
N LYS A 65 -20.37 -13.26 7.99
CA LYS A 65 -20.92 -14.41 8.73
C LYS A 65 -22.44 -14.49 8.62
N THR A 66 -23.12 -13.34 8.66
CA THR A 66 -24.59 -13.31 8.59
C THR A 66 -25.09 -13.69 7.19
N GLU A 67 -24.36 -13.35 6.13
CA GLU A 67 -24.69 -13.75 4.76
C GLU A 67 -24.46 -15.25 4.51
N ILE A 68 -23.37 -15.83 5.04
CA ILE A 68 -23.07 -17.26 4.91
C ILE A 68 -24.12 -18.12 5.64
N ASP A 69 -24.56 -17.71 6.83
CA ASP A 69 -25.58 -18.44 7.59
C ASP A 69 -26.97 -18.44 6.91
N ASN A 70 -27.28 -17.43 6.10
CA ASN A 70 -28.52 -17.37 5.33
C ASN A 70 -28.50 -18.27 4.06
N ILE A 71 -27.32 -18.53 3.49
CA ILE A 71 -27.18 -19.37 2.30
C ILE A 71 -27.20 -20.86 2.66
N LEU A 72 -26.72 -21.24 3.84
CA LEU A 72 -26.63 -22.65 4.28
C LEU A 72 -27.92 -23.21 4.89
N ASN A 73 -28.93 -22.37 5.18
CA ASN A 73 -30.22 -22.77 5.75
C ASN A 73 -31.39 -22.75 4.74
N LEU A 74 -31.10 -22.83 3.43
CA LEU A 74 -32.07 -23.04 2.36
C LEU A 74 -31.93 -24.42 1.73
#